data_AF-A0A0A6VF68-F1
#
_entry.id   AF-A0A0A6VF68-F1
#
_cell.length_a   1.000
_cell.length_b   1.000
_cell.length_c   1.000
_cell.angle_alpha   90.00
_cell.angle_beta   90.00
_cell.angle_gamma   90.00
#
_symmetry.space_group_name_H-M   'P 1'
#
loop_
_entity.id
_entity.type
_entity.pdbx_description
1 polymer ?
#
loop_
_entity_poly.entity_id
_entity_poly.type
_entity_poly.pdbx_seq_one_letter_code
_entity_poly.pdbx_strand_id
1 'polypeptide(L)'
;MLRKKRKLLKSEKGFTLIELLAVIVILAIIAAIAIPAIGNIIKNSRIDAIKSDATQVLEAAKLYEASNNDAGSATNNTTTLDKDKLSSYLDDNDVSKLQDGYSVTVTEDSTSHKLTYKITATGKDGSVTVNFKDATLNDINSAKKGATDIPAQ
;
A
#
# COMPACT_ATOMS: atom_id res chain seq x y z
N MET A 1 2.01 -17.13 -75.24
CA MET A 1 2.27 -17.62 -73.86
C MET A 1 1.85 -16.55 -72.85
N LEU A 2 1.42 -16.95 -71.64
CA LEU A 2 0.95 -16.13 -70.48
C LEU A 2 -0.55 -15.70 -70.43
N ARG A 3 -1.47 -16.64 -70.26
CA ARG A 3 -2.85 -16.38 -69.77
C ARG A 3 -3.22 -17.20 -68.51
N LYS A 4 -2.37 -17.21 -67.48
CA LYS A 4 -2.64 -18.00 -66.25
C LYS A 4 -2.12 -17.39 -64.94
N LYS A 5 -2.35 -16.09 -64.72
CA LYS A 5 -2.06 -15.42 -63.42
C LYS A 5 -3.29 -14.75 -62.76
N ARG A 6 -4.53 -15.13 -63.10
CA ARG A 6 -5.76 -14.55 -62.49
C ARG A 6 -6.44 -15.42 -61.43
N LYS A 7 -5.87 -16.57 -61.06
CA LYS A 7 -6.49 -17.52 -60.11
C LYS A 7 -5.95 -17.46 -58.66
N LEU A 8 -5.04 -16.51 -58.38
CA LEU A 8 -4.42 -16.35 -57.05
C LEU A 8 -5.04 -15.23 -56.20
N LEU A 9 -5.98 -14.44 -56.75
CA LEU A 9 -6.85 -13.57 -55.96
C LEU A 9 -7.99 -14.44 -55.39
N LYS A 10 -7.63 -15.39 -54.53
CA LYS A 10 -8.57 -16.23 -53.77
C LYS A 10 -9.33 -15.31 -52.82
N SER A 11 -10.64 -15.23 -53.03
CA SER A 11 -11.69 -15.06 -52.01
C SER A 11 -11.22 -14.71 -50.59
N GLU A 12 -10.93 -13.43 -50.35
CA GLU A 12 -10.92 -12.86 -49.00
C GLU A 12 -12.37 -12.89 -48.49
N LYS A 13 -12.70 -13.82 -47.59
CA LYS A 13 -13.97 -13.79 -46.87
C LYS A 13 -13.89 -12.61 -45.90
N GLY A 14 -14.54 -11.50 -46.24
CA GLY A 14 -14.63 -10.33 -45.37
C GLY A 14 -15.39 -10.65 -44.08
N PHE A 15 -14.95 -10.08 -42.97
CA PHE A 15 -15.64 -10.11 -41.67
C PHE A 15 -16.96 -9.35 -41.79
N THR A 16 -18.04 -9.88 -41.23
CA THR A 16 -19.34 -9.18 -41.27
C THR A 16 -19.41 -8.15 -40.14
N LEU A 17 -20.12 -7.03 -40.37
CA LEU A 17 -20.33 -6.03 -39.33
C LEU A 17 -21.10 -6.59 -38.13
N ILE A 18 -21.98 -7.58 -38.35
CA ILE A 18 -22.74 -8.21 -37.26
C ILE A 18 -21.85 -9.08 -36.35
N GLU A 19 -20.84 -9.75 -36.91
CA GLU A 19 -19.85 -10.49 -36.11
C GLU A 19 -19.01 -9.54 -35.26
N LEU A 20 -18.61 -8.39 -35.81
CA LEU A 20 -17.88 -7.38 -35.05
C LEU A 20 -18.75 -6.79 -33.93
N LEU A 21 -20.02 -6.55 -34.23
CA LEU A 21 -21.00 -6.01 -33.28
C LEU A 21 -21.25 -6.96 -32.11
N ALA A 22 -21.39 -8.26 -32.36
CA ALA A 22 -21.57 -9.25 -31.29
C ALA A 22 -20.36 -9.28 -30.33
N VAL A 23 -19.15 -9.18 -30.85
CA VAL A 23 -17.91 -9.20 -30.04
C VAL A 23 -17.82 -7.98 -29.12
N ILE A 24 -18.06 -6.77 -29.64
CA ILE A 24 -17.97 -5.56 -28.81
C ILE A 24 -19.05 -5.53 -27.72
N VAL A 25 -20.23 -6.11 -27.98
CA VAL A 25 -21.30 -6.24 -26.97
C VAL A 25 -20.85 -7.15 -25.82
N ILE A 26 -20.26 -8.30 -26.14
CA ILE A 26 -19.74 -9.21 -25.11
C ILE A 26 -18.60 -8.55 -24.31
N LEU A 27 -17.67 -7.87 -25.00
CA LEU A 27 -16.58 -7.14 -24.33
C LEU A 27 -17.11 -6.01 -23.43
N ALA A 28 -18.16 -5.30 -23.83
CA ALA A 28 -18.79 -4.26 -23.02
C ALA A 28 -19.39 -4.81 -21.72
N ILE A 29 -20.08 -5.95 -21.78
CA ILE A 29 -20.65 -6.60 -20.59
C ILE A 29 -19.53 -7.05 -19.63
N ILE A 30 -18.47 -7.67 -20.15
CA ILE A 30 -17.32 -8.10 -19.33
C ILE A 30 -16.64 -6.88 -18.70
N ALA A 31 -16.38 -5.83 -19.48
CA ALA A 31 -15.73 -4.62 -19.01
C ALA A 31 -16.53 -3.92 -17.89
N ALA A 32 -17.86 -3.89 -18.00
CA ALA A 32 -18.73 -3.26 -17.01
C ALA A 32 -18.58 -3.87 -15.60
N ILE A 33 -18.35 -5.18 -15.50
CA ILE A 33 -18.16 -5.87 -14.21
C ILE A 33 -16.67 -5.84 -13.80
N ALA A 34 -15.76 -6.04 -14.75
CA ALA A 34 -14.33 -6.19 -14.48
C ALA A 34 -13.68 -4.89 -13.99
N ILE A 35 -14.01 -3.74 -14.60
CA ILE A 35 -13.39 -2.45 -14.27
C ILE A 35 -13.59 -2.06 -12.79
N PRO A 36 -14.82 -2.02 -12.23
CA PRO A 36 -15.01 -1.65 -10.82
C PRO A 36 -14.40 -2.68 -9.86
N ALA A 37 -14.44 -3.97 -10.21
CA ALA A 37 -13.85 -5.02 -9.38
C ALA A 37 -12.33 -4.88 -9.28
N ILE A 38 -11.64 -4.72 -10.42
CA ILE A 38 -10.18 -4.53 -10.48
C ILE A 38 -9.77 -3.23 -9.79
N GLY A 39 -10.54 -2.14 -9.97
CA GLY A 39 -10.29 -0.87 -9.30
C GLY A 39 -10.26 -0.99 -7.77
N ASN A 40 -11.23 -1.72 -7.20
CA ASN A 40 -11.27 -1.98 -5.75
C ASN A 40 -10.11 -2.87 -5.27
N ILE A 41 -9.69 -3.87 -6.07
CA ILE A 41 -8.54 -4.72 -5.74
C ILE A 41 -7.27 -3.88 -5.70
N ILE A 42 -7.00 -3.09 -6.73
CA ILE A 42 -5.82 -2.22 -6.80
C ILE A 42 -5.83 -1.23 -5.64
N LYS A 43 -6.96 -0.58 -5.36
CA LYS A 43 -7.09 0.33 -4.21
C LYS A 43 -6.70 -0.36 -2.90
N ASN A 44 -7.21 -1.56 -2.65
CA ASN A 44 -6.91 -2.30 -1.43
C ASN A 44 -5.43 -2.71 -1.37
N SER A 45 -4.85 -3.19 -2.47
CA SER A 45 -3.42 -3.53 -2.52
C SER A 45 -2.52 -2.33 -2.22
N ARG A 46 -2.90 -1.13 -2.67
CA ARG A 46 -2.19 0.12 -2.34
C ARG A 46 -2.29 0.46 -0.85
N ILE A 47 -3.47 0.30 -0.25
CA ILE A 47 -3.67 0.48 1.20
C ILE A 47 -2.81 -0.51 1.99
N ASP A 48 -2.80 -1.77 1.57
CA ASP A 48 -2.03 -2.82 2.23
C ASP A 48 -0.52 -2.57 2.12
N ALA A 49 -0.03 -2.07 0.98
CA ALA A 49 1.37 -1.64 0.82
C ALA A 49 1.72 -0.50 1.79
N ILE A 50 0.88 0.54 1.89
CA ILE A 50 1.09 1.64 2.84
C ILE A 50 1.10 1.15 4.30
N LYS A 51 0.21 0.21 4.66
CA LYS A 51 0.20 -0.42 5.99
C LYS A 51 1.46 -1.26 6.25
N SER A 52 1.98 -1.91 5.23
CA SER A 52 3.24 -2.66 5.31
C SER A 52 4.42 -1.74 5.63
N ASP A 53 4.54 -0.61 4.94
CA ASP A 53 5.58 0.38 5.22
C ASP A 53 5.48 0.92 6.65
N ALA A 54 4.28 1.24 7.13
CA ALA A 54 4.06 1.67 8.51
C ALA A 54 4.46 0.59 9.55
N THR A 55 4.25 -0.68 9.21
CA THR A 55 4.67 -1.81 10.06
C THR A 55 6.19 -1.93 10.10
N GLN A 56 6.87 -1.77 8.98
CA GLN A 56 8.34 -1.76 8.90
C GLN A 56 8.94 -0.62 9.73
N VAL A 57 8.34 0.58 9.70
CA VAL A 57 8.75 1.69 10.56
C VAL A 57 8.63 1.32 12.05
N LEU A 58 7.52 0.70 12.45
CA LEU A 58 7.33 0.25 13.84
C LEU A 58 8.35 -0.82 14.26
N GLU A 59 8.75 -1.70 13.33
CA GLU A 59 9.78 -2.72 13.57
C GLU A 59 11.18 -2.09 13.71
N ALA A 60 11.51 -1.12 12.86
CA ALA A 60 12.75 -0.36 12.98
C ALA A 60 12.82 0.40 14.32
N ALA A 61 11.71 0.98 14.77
CA ALA A 61 11.63 1.64 16.08
C ALA A 61 11.85 0.67 17.26
N LYS A 62 11.31 -0.55 17.18
CA LYS A 62 11.60 -1.59 18.18
C LYS A 62 13.08 -1.98 18.20
N LEU A 63 13.71 -2.06 17.02
CA LEU A 63 15.13 -2.40 16.91
C LEU A 63 16.03 -1.27 17.44
N TYR A 64 15.68 -0.01 17.16
CA TYR A 64 16.34 1.16 17.73
C TYR A 64 16.30 1.10 19.26
N GLU A 65 15.12 0.93 19.86
CA GLU A 65 14.97 0.87 21.32
C GLU A 65 15.69 -0.32 21.95
N ALA A 66 15.70 -1.47 21.28
CA ALA A 66 16.46 -2.64 21.74
C ALA A 66 17.99 -2.38 21.76
N SER A 67 18.49 -1.51 20.88
CA SER A 67 19.92 -1.22 20.74
C SER A 67 20.38 -0.03 21.59
N ASN A 68 19.52 0.99 21.74
CA ASN A 68 19.86 2.27 22.36
C ASN A 68 19.28 2.42 23.77
N ASN A 69 18.23 1.68 24.13
CA ASN A 69 17.53 1.74 25.43
C ASN A 69 17.16 3.17 25.86
N ASP A 70 16.77 4.00 24.89
CA ASP A 70 16.52 5.43 25.07
C ASP A 70 15.23 5.68 25.87
N ALA A 71 14.17 4.92 25.59
CA ALA A 71 12.90 5.02 26.32
C ALA A 71 13.03 4.58 27.78
N GLY A 72 13.93 3.62 28.08
CA GLY A 72 14.20 3.14 29.44
C GLY A 72 15.09 4.05 30.28
N SER A 73 15.77 5.02 29.65
CA SER A 73 16.71 5.92 30.32
C SER A 73 16.12 7.31 30.61
N ALA A 74 14.96 7.66 30.03
CA ALA A 74 14.36 8.97 30.18
C ALA A 74 13.50 9.07 31.45
N THR A 75 13.73 10.12 32.26
CA THR A 75 12.89 10.51 33.41
C THR A 75 11.44 10.84 33.02
N ASN A 76 11.12 10.84 31.73
CA ASN A 76 9.78 10.98 31.20
C ASN A 76 9.49 9.79 30.29
N ASN A 77 8.44 9.04 30.64
CA ASN A 77 7.89 7.80 30.07
C ASN A 77 7.65 7.76 28.54
N THR A 78 8.10 8.74 27.74
CA THR A 78 7.78 8.82 26.31
C THR A 78 8.91 9.47 25.49
N THR A 79 9.35 8.77 24.45
CA THR A 79 10.37 9.20 23.49
C THR A 79 9.79 9.21 22.09
N THR A 80 10.11 10.24 21.29
CA THR A 80 9.74 10.31 19.87
C THR A 80 10.95 9.99 18.99
N LEU A 81 10.74 9.05 18.07
CA LEU A 81 11.67 8.58 17.05
C LEU A 81 11.20 9.07 15.69
N ASP A 82 11.81 10.14 15.22
CA ASP A 82 11.58 10.66 13.87
C ASP A 82 12.43 9.90 12.84
N LYS A 83 12.13 10.15 11.57
CA LYS A 83 12.84 9.60 10.42
C LYS A 83 14.37 9.59 10.55
N ASP A 84 14.96 10.71 10.98
CA ASP A 84 16.42 10.85 11.10
C ASP A 84 17.03 9.93 12.16
N LYS A 85 16.29 9.61 13.23
CA LYS A 85 16.77 8.65 14.26
C LYS A 85 16.67 7.20 13.77
N LEU A 86 15.74 6.93 12.87
CA LEU A 86 15.46 5.60 12.34
C LEU A 86 16.25 5.28 11.07
N SER A 87 16.94 6.25 10.45
CA SER A 87 17.66 6.06 9.18
C SER A 87 18.80 5.03 9.23
N SER A 88 19.32 4.72 10.42
CA SER A 88 20.33 3.66 10.60
C SER A 88 19.72 2.25 10.64
N TYR A 89 18.41 2.15 10.83
CA TYR A 89 17.66 0.90 11.03
C TYR A 89 16.63 0.63 9.94
N LEU A 90 16.37 1.61 9.06
CA LEU A 90 15.38 1.55 8.01
C LEU A 90 15.87 2.31 6.78
N ASP A 91 15.84 1.67 5.62
CA ASP A 91 16.09 2.33 4.34
C ASP A 91 14.82 3.06 3.87
N ASP A 92 14.96 4.32 3.49
CA ASP A 92 13.87 5.12 2.92
C ASP A 92 13.22 4.48 1.69
N ASN A 93 13.97 3.66 0.96
CA ASN A 93 13.45 2.92 -0.20
C ASN A 93 12.45 1.83 0.21
N ASP A 94 12.63 1.23 1.40
CA ASP A 94 11.77 0.17 1.92
C ASP A 94 10.42 0.70 2.42
N VAL A 95 10.36 2.00 2.74
CA VAL A 95 9.14 2.70 3.20
C VAL A 95 8.74 3.85 2.28
N SER A 96 8.95 3.64 0.98
CA SER A 96 8.71 4.61 -0.08
C SER A 96 7.28 5.17 -0.15
N LYS A 97 6.30 4.59 0.55
CA LYS A 97 4.92 5.12 0.59
C LYS A 97 4.72 6.17 1.69
N LEU A 98 5.64 6.34 2.64
CA LEU A 98 5.55 7.29 3.76
C LEU A 98 6.38 8.56 3.53
N GLN A 99 6.34 9.12 2.32
CA GLN A 99 7.24 10.20 1.88
C GLN A 99 7.01 11.55 2.58
N ASP A 100 5.80 11.78 3.11
CA ASP A 100 5.47 13.01 3.85
C ASP A 100 6.11 13.04 5.25
N GLY A 101 6.81 11.97 5.64
CA GLY A 101 7.42 11.82 6.95
C GLY A 101 6.62 10.89 7.86
N TYR A 102 7.32 10.35 8.85
CA TYR A 102 6.77 9.50 9.89
C TYR A 102 7.49 9.77 11.21
N SER A 103 6.79 9.56 12.30
CA SER A 103 7.35 9.52 13.64
C SER A 103 6.76 8.35 14.43
N VAL A 104 7.57 7.77 15.32
CA VAL A 104 7.15 6.73 16.25
C VAL A 104 7.30 7.24 17.66
N THR A 105 6.20 7.26 18.40
CA THR A 105 6.20 7.52 19.83
C THR A 105 6.34 6.20 20.57
N VAL A 106 7.37 6.09 21.41
CA VAL A 106 7.63 4.96 22.29
C VAL A 106 7.26 5.40 23.70
N THR A 107 6.33 4.69 24.33
CA THR A 107 5.94 4.92 25.73
C THR A 107 6.26 3.69 26.57
N GLU A 108 6.97 3.87 27.67
CA GLU A 108 7.16 2.82 28.68
C GLU A 108 6.08 2.94 29.76
N ASP A 109 5.52 1.83 30.20
CA ASP A 109 4.66 1.81 31.39
C ASP A 109 5.52 1.67 32.66
N SER A 110 5.42 2.61 33.59
CA SER A 110 6.29 2.69 34.78
C SER A 110 6.11 1.54 35.78
N THR A 111 5.05 0.73 35.64
CA THR A 111 4.75 -0.38 36.56
C THR A 111 5.12 -1.72 35.94
N SER A 112 4.88 -1.88 34.64
CA SER A 112 5.06 -3.15 33.91
C SER A 112 6.29 -3.16 33.01
N HIS A 113 7.01 -2.04 32.89
CA HIS A 113 8.15 -1.85 31.98
C HIS A 113 7.81 -2.24 30.53
N LYS A 114 6.53 -2.14 30.16
CA LYS A 114 6.05 -2.52 28.86
C LYS A 114 6.18 -1.34 27.91
N LEU A 115 6.95 -1.54 26.84
CA LEU A 115 7.07 -0.57 25.75
C LEU A 115 5.88 -0.66 24.79
N THR A 116 5.30 0.49 24.48
CA THR A 116 4.22 0.67 23.50
C THR A 116 4.71 1.58 22.38
N TYR A 117 4.54 1.12 21.14
CA TYR A 117 5.01 1.83 19.94
C TYR A 117 3.80 2.32 19.15
N LYS A 118 3.77 3.62 18.87
CA LYS A 118 2.66 4.30 18.17
C LYS A 118 3.23 5.09 17.00
N ILE A 119 2.77 4.81 15.78
CA ILE A 119 3.19 5.53 14.58
C ILE A 119 2.20 6.64 14.23
N THR A 120 2.76 7.81 13.93
CA THR A 120 2.05 8.92 13.29
C THR A 120 2.70 9.18 11.93
N ALA A 121 1.92 8.97 10.87
CA ALA A 121 2.41 9.07 9.49
C ALA A 121 1.26 9.26 8.50
N THR A 122 1.57 9.81 7.33
CA THR A 122 0.67 9.81 6.18
C THR A 122 1.33 9.08 5.03
N GLY A 123 0.69 8.01 4.56
CA GLY A 123 1.16 7.25 3.42
C GLY A 123 0.34 7.51 2.16
N LYS A 124 1.00 7.54 1.00
CA LYS A 124 0.40 7.83 -0.31
C LYS A 124 0.84 6.82 -1.36
N ASP A 125 -0.11 6.34 -2.15
CA ASP A 125 0.17 5.54 -3.34
C ASP A 125 -0.88 5.80 -4.44
N GLY A 126 -0.47 6.54 -5.48
CA GLY A 126 -1.39 7.11 -6.46
C GLY A 126 -2.46 7.99 -5.78
N SER A 127 -3.74 7.74 -6.07
CA SER A 127 -4.87 8.49 -5.48
C SER A 127 -5.30 8.01 -4.08
N VAL A 128 -4.58 7.05 -3.49
CA VAL A 128 -4.88 6.51 -2.16
C VAL A 128 -4.01 7.21 -1.12
N THR A 129 -4.64 7.65 -0.03
CA THR A 129 -3.96 8.19 1.15
C THR A 129 -4.44 7.44 2.38
N VAL A 130 -3.51 7.04 3.25
CA VAL A 130 -3.80 6.40 4.54
C VAL A 130 -3.14 7.22 5.64
N ASN A 131 -3.92 7.60 6.66
CA ASN A 131 -3.44 8.34 7.81
C ASN A 131 -3.33 7.41 9.02
N PHE A 132 -2.19 7.45 9.69
CA PHE A 132 -1.93 6.78 10.96
C PHE A 132 -1.86 7.86 12.04
N LYS A 133 -2.74 7.78 13.04
CA LYS A 133 -2.80 8.73 14.15
C LYS A 133 -2.49 8.00 15.45
N ASP A 134 -1.22 8.00 15.81
CA ASP A 134 -0.68 7.27 16.97
C ASP A 134 -1.06 5.78 16.98
N ALA A 135 -1.12 5.17 15.80
CA ALA A 135 -1.58 3.80 15.62
C ALA A 135 -0.54 2.79 16.12
N THR A 136 -0.99 1.74 16.82
CA THR A 136 -0.15 0.59 17.18
C THR A 136 -0.17 -0.47 16.07
N LEU A 137 0.75 -1.45 16.16
CA LEU A 137 0.74 -2.60 15.25
C LEU A 137 -0.60 -3.35 15.28
N ASN A 138 -1.26 -3.42 16.44
CA ASN A 138 -2.57 -4.04 16.56
C ASN A 138 -3.65 -3.23 15.85
N ASP A 139 -3.59 -1.91 15.90
CA ASP A 139 -4.54 -1.03 15.22
C ASP A 139 -4.40 -1.16 13.70
N ILE A 140 -3.18 -1.25 13.19
CA ILE A 140 -2.90 -1.47 11.76
C ILE A 140 -3.42 -2.82 11.28
N ASN A 141 -3.14 -3.89 12.04
CA ASN A 141 -3.51 -5.26 11.69
C ASN A 141 -5.01 -5.53 11.83
N SER A 142 -5.68 -4.88 12.78
CA SER A 142 -7.12 -5.00 13.00
C SER A 142 -7.95 -4.02 12.16
N ALA A 143 -7.32 -3.00 11.57
CA ALA A 143 -8.00 -2.03 10.72
C ALA A 143 -8.74 -2.72 9.59
N LYS A 144 -10.02 -2.35 9.42
CA LYS A 144 -10.90 -2.87 8.37
C LYS A 144 -10.21 -2.81 7.00
N LYS A 145 -10.47 -3.83 6.17
CA LYS A 145 -10.00 -3.85 4.78
C LYS A 145 -10.44 -2.58 4.05
N GLY A 146 -9.47 -1.90 3.44
CA GLY A 146 -9.71 -0.64 2.73
C GLY A 146 -9.83 0.61 3.62
N ALA A 147 -9.52 0.51 4.93
CA ALA A 147 -9.48 1.68 5.82
C ALA A 147 -8.35 2.64 5.44
N THR A 148 -8.67 3.94 5.43
CA THR A 148 -7.76 5.04 5.08
C THR A 148 -7.45 5.96 6.25
N ASP A 149 -8.07 5.73 7.41
CA ASP A 149 -7.77 6.43 8.65
C ASP A 149 -7.69 5.37 9.75
N ILE A 150 -6.53 5.30 10.40
CA ILE A 150 -6.20 4.29 11.40
C ILE A 150 -5.77 5.05 12.66
N PRO A 151 -6.72 5.35 13.55
CA PRO A 151 -6.41 5.95 14.85
C PRO A 151 -5.98 4.87 15.86
N ALA A 152 -5.28 5.30 16.90
CA ALA A 152 -5.12 4.53 18.13
C ALA A 152 -6.48 4.04 18.64
N GLN A 153 -6.59 2.76 19.03
CA GLN A 153 -7.74 2.20 19.72
C GLN A 153 -7.65 2.39 21.24
#